data_AF-A0A2J8WFV1-F1
#
_entry.id   AF-A0A2J8WFV1-F1
#
_cell.length_a   1.000
_cell.length_b   1.000
_cell.length_c   1.000
_cell.angle_alpha   90.00
_cell.angle_beta   90.00
_cell.angle_gamma   90.00
#
_symmetry.space_group_name_H-M   'P 1'
#
loop_
_entity.id
_entity.type
_entity.pdbx_description
1 polymer ?
#
loop_
_entity_poly.entity_id
_entity_poly.type
_entity_poly.pdbx_seq_one_letter_code
_entity_poly.pdbx_strand_id
1 'polypeptide(L)'
;IMWYSPLGIACLICGKIIAIKDLEVVARQLGMYMVTVIIGLIIHGGIFLPLIYFVVTRKNPFSFFAGIFQAWITALGTASSAGTLPVTFRCLEENLGIDKRVTRFVLPVGATINMDGTALYEAVAAIFIAQMNGVVLDGGQIVTVRDRMRTSVNVVGDSFGAGIVYHLSKSELDTIDSQHRVHEDIEMTKTQSIYDDM
;
A
#
# COMPACT_ATOMS: atom_id res chain seq x y z
N ILE A 1 -0.61 23.24 -4.22
CA ILE A 1 -0.62 22.85 -2.78
C ILE A 1 0.78 22.47 -2.29
N MET A 2 1.43 21.42 -2.84
CA MET A 2 2.79 21.01 -2.42
C MET A 2 3.83 22.14 -2.47
N TRP A 3 3.82 22.97 -3.52
CA TRP A 3 4.74 24.12 -3.67
C TRP A 3 4.56 25.23 -2.62
N TYR A 4 3.36 25.37 -2.06
CA TYR A 4 3.06 26.36 -1.01
C TYR A 4 3.29 25.79 0.40
N SER A 5 3.35 24.46 0.52
CA SER A 5 3.48 23.76 1.80
C SER A 5 4.72 24.15 2.61
N PRO A 6 5.90 24.43 2.02
CA PRO A 6 7.06 24.87 2.79
C PRO A 6 6.80 26.15 3.60
N LEU A 7 6.09 27.12 3.00
CA LEU A 7 5.74 28.37 3.69
C LEU A 7 4.75 28.11 4.83
N GLY A 8 3.70 27.34 4.56
CA GLY A 8 2.69 27.00 5.57
C GLY A 8 3.26 26.21 6.75
N ILE A 9 4.08 25.19 6.47
CA ILE A 9 4.72 24.36 7.51
C ILE A 9 5.68 25.21 8.36
N ALA A 10 6.47 26.10 7.74
CA ALA A 10 7.37 27.00 8.50
C ALA A 10 6.58 27.88 9.48
N CYS A 11 5.47 28.49 9.05
CA CYS A 11 4.61 29.29 9.92
C CYS A 11 4.00 28.46 11.06
N LEU A 12 3.54 27.23 10.78
CA LEU A 12 2.96 26.33 11.79
C LEU A 12 3.99 25.86 12.82
N ILE A 13 5.21 25.54 12.39
CA ILE A 13 6.30 25.14 13.28
C ILE A 13 6.67 26.31 14.21
N CYS A 14 6.90 27.50 13.64
CA CYS A 14 7.19 28.69 14.44
C CYS A 14 6.07 29.00 15.46
N GLY A 15 4.81 28.95 15.02
CA GLY A 15 3.67 29.17 15.90
C GLY A 15 3.57 28.14 17.03
N LYS A 16 3.86 26.87 16.74
CA LYS A 16 3.88 25.82 17.77
C LYS A 16 5.03 25.97 18.74
N ILE A 17 6.25 26.27 18.28
CA ILE A 17 7.43 26.46 19.15
C ILE A 17 7.20 27.61 20.15
N ILE A 18 6.62 28.72 19.69
CA ILE A 18 6.34 29.88 20.57
C ILE A 18 5.28 29.54 21.63
N ALA A 19 4.33 28.66 21.32
CA ALA A 19 3.28 28.24 22.25
C ALA A 19 3.73 27.17 23.26
N ILE A 20 4.87 26.52 23.03
CA ILE A 20 5.40 25.45 23.90
C ILE A 20 6.14 26.08 25.08
N LYS A 21 5.71 25.73 26.30
CA LYS A 21 6.36 26.18 27.55
C LYS A 21 7.65 25.43 27.85
N ASP A 22 7.73 24.16 27.48
CA ASP A 22 8.88 23.27 27.69
C ASP A 22 9.30 22.56 26.40
N LEU A 23 10.33 23.09 25.75
CA LEU A 23 10.85 22.53 24.50
C LEU A 23 11.45 21.13 24.69
N GLU A 24 12.04 20.88 25.87
CA GLU A 24 12.64 19.59 26.22
C GLU A 24 11.59 18.46 26.22
N VAL A 25 10.41 18.71 26.77
CA VAL A 25 9.34 17.70 26.84
C VAL A 25 8.86 17.33 25.44
N VAL A 26 8.69 18.32 24.56
CA VAL A 26 8.26 18.10 23.17
C VAL A 26 9.34 17.39 22.36
N ALA A 27 10.61 17.78 22.52
CA ALA A 27 11.73 17.09 21.89
C ALA A 27 11.81 15.62 22.35
N ARG A 28 11.61 15.35 23.64
CA ARG A 28 11.56 13.99 24.19
C ARG A 28 10.40 13.18 23.62
N GLN A 29 9.22 13.77 23.52
CA GLN A 29 8.03 13.11 22.95
C GLN A 29 8.25 12.74 21.48
N LEU A 30 8.81 13.66 20.68
CA LEU A 30 9.17 13.39 19.28
C LEU A 30 10.26 12.31 19.17
N GLY A 31 11.25 12.33 20.07
CA GLY A 31 12.27 11.28 20.13
C GLY A 31 11.66 9.90 20.41
N MET A 32 10.76 9.81 21.39
CA MET A 32 10.05 8.55 21.72
C MET A 32 9.15 8.08 20.58
N TYR A 33 8.53 9.01 19.84
CA TYR A 33 7.79 8.69 18.63
C TYR A 33 8.69 8.03 17.57
N MET A 34 9.84 8.63 17.26
CA MET A 34 10.79 8.08 16.28
C MET A 34 11.28 6.69 16.68
N VAL A 35 11.63 6.51 17.95
CA VAL A 35 12.05 5.21 18.51
C VAL A 35 10.94 4.17 18.38
N THR A 36 9.69 4.54 18.67
CA THR A 36 8.53 3.64 18.56
C THR A 36 8.32 3.18 17.12
N VAL A 37 8.39 4.09 16.15
CA VAL A 37 8.26 3.74 14.72
C VAL A 37 9.41 2.82 14.28
N ILE A 38 10.65 3.15 14.63
CA ILE A 38 11.83 2.35 14.26
C ILE A 38 11.73 0.93 14.84
N ILE A 39 11.39 0.81 16.12
CA ILE A 39 11.21 -0.51 16.76
C ILE A 39 10.07 -1.27 16.09
N GLY A 40 8.94 -0.62 15.80
CA GLY A 40 7.82 -1.24 15.09
C GLY A 40 8.22 -1.80 13.73
N LEU A 41 8.97 -1.02 12.93
CA LEU A 41 9.48 -1.45 11.63
C LEU A 41 10.49 -2.59 11.74
N ILE A 42 11.39 -2.56 12.72
CA ILE A 42 12.37 -3.64 12.97
C ILE A 42 11.66 -4.93 13.37
N ILE A 43 10.67 -4.85 14.27
CA ILE A 43 9.89 -6.03 14.68
C ILE A 43 9.10 -6.57 13.50
N HIS A 44 8.43 -5.72 12.74
CA HIS A 44 7.63 -6.15 11.59
C HIS A 44 8.50 -6.78 10.49
N GLY A 45 9.55 -6.07 10.06
CA GLY A 45 10.45 -6.52 8.98
C GLY A 45 11.40 -7.63 9.38
N GLY A 46 11.88 -7.64 10.63
CA GLY A 46 12.88 -8.58 11.13
C GLY A 46 12.33 -9.81 11.83
N ILE A 47 11.05 -9.81 12.25
CA ILE A 47 10.42 -10.95 12.94
C ILE A 47 9.17 -11.42 12.19
N PHE A 48 8.17 -10.56 12.00
CA PHE A 48 6.87 -10.98 11.45
C PHE A 48 6.96 -11.43 9.98
N LEU A 49 7.58 -10.64 9.10
CA LEU A 49 7.76 -11.02 7.69
C LEU A 49 8.58 -12.31 7.51
N PRO A 50 9.76 -12.48 8.15
CA PRO A 50 10.49 -13.75 8.12
C PRO A 50 9.69 -14.94 8.66
N LEU A 51 8.90 -14.73 9.73
CA LEU A 51 8.07 -15.78 10.30
C LEU A 51 6.98 -16.22 9.32
N ILE A 52 6.27 -15.27 8.70
CA ILE A 52 5.25 -15.56 7.67
C ILE A 52 5.90 -16.32 6.51
N TYR A 53 7.06 -15.84 6.03
CA TYR A 53 7.81 -16.53 4.98
C TYR A 53 8.15 -17.98 5.37
N PHE A 54 8.65 -18.19 6.59
CA PHE A 54 9.01 -19.52 7.08
C PHE A 54 7.78 -20.44 7.22
N VAL A 55 6.67 -19.93 7.74
CA VAL A 55 5.44 -20.73 7.90
C VAL A 55 4.87 -21.16 6.54
N VAL A 56 4.83 -20.25 5.56
CA VAL A 56 4.24 -20.52 4.24
C VAL A 56 5.17 -21.34 3.35
N THR A 57 6.45 -20.98 3.27
CA THR A 57 7.40 -21.61 2.34
C THR A 57 8.18 -22.78 2.96
N ARG A 58 8.21 -22.87 4.29
CA ARG A 58 9.01 -23.84 5.06
C ARG A 58 10.51 -23.79 4.73
N LYS A 59 10.99 -22.65 4.19
CA LYS A 59 12.39 -22.38 3.85
C LYS A 59 13.01 -21.37 4.80
N ASN A 60 14.33 -21.40 4.93
CA ASN A 60 15.08 -20.48 5.77
C ASN A 60 14.95 -19.03 5.26
N PRO A 61 14.32 -18.11 6.03
CA PRO A 61 14.14 -16.72 5.60
C PRO A 61 15.46 -15.95 5.53
N PHE A 62 16.49 -16.32 6.28
CA PHE A 62 17.77 -15.61 6.26
C PHE A 62 18.50 -15.74 4.92
N SER A 63 18.38 -16.89 4.25
CA SER A 63 18.90 -17.07 2.89
C SER A 63 18.20 -16.16 1.89
N PHE A 64 16.89 -15.93 2.08
CA PHE A 64 16.13 -14.98 1.27
C PHE A 64 16.60 -13.53 1.52
N PHE A 65 16.74 -13.13 2.78
CA PHE A 65 17.26 -11.81 3.15
C PHE A 65 18.65 -11.53 2.57
N ALA A 66 19.55 -12.51 2.60
CA ALA A 66 20.87 -12.40 1.99
C ALA A 66 20.78 -12.14 0.48
N GLY A 67 19.86 -12.80 -0.22
CA GLY A 67 19.63 -12.61 -1.66
C GLY A 67 19.11 -11.22 -2.04
N ILE A 68 18.35 -10.56 -1.17
CA ILE A 68 17.79 -9.21 -1.41
C ILE A 68 18.57 -8.07 -0.75
N PHE A 69 19.68 -8.37 -0.08
CA PHE A 69 20.42 -7.40 0.74
C PHE A 69 20.80 -6.12 0.00
N GLN A 70 21.21 -6.24 -1.28
CA GLN A 70 21.53 -5.08 -2.13
C GLN A 70 20.32 -4.17 -2.37
N ALA A 71 19.13 -4.74 -2.62
CA ALA A 71 17.91 -3.97 -2.76
C ALA A 71 17.54 -3.25 -1.45
N TRP A 72 17.74 -3.90 -0.30
CA TRP A 72 17.49 -3.30 1.01
C TRP A 72 18.40 -2.09 1.30
N ILE A 73 19.72 -2.21 1.08
CA ILE A 73 20.65 -1.08 1.24
C ILE A 73 20.31 0.05 0.26
N THR A 74 19.98 -0.28 -0.99
CA THR A 74 19.58 0.71 -1.98
C THR A 74 18.33 1.46 -1.51
N ALA A 75 17.35 0.76 -0.94
CA ALA A 75 16.11 1.37 -0.46
C ALA A 75 16.33 2.27 0.73
N LEU A 76 17.25 1.91 1.62
CA LEU A 76 17.67 2.77 2.70
C LEU A 76 18.34 4.05 2.18
N GLY A 77 19.17 3.95 1.14
CA GLY A 77 19.88 5.08 0.57
C GLY A 77 19.01 6.02 -0.28
N THR A 78 18.06 5.47 -1.05
CA THR A 78 17.18 6.27 -1.92
C THR A 78 15.91 6.74 -1.22
N ALA A 79 15.52 6.10 -0.11
CA ALA A 79 14.25 6.29 0.57
C ALA A 79 13.02 6.17 -0.37
N SER A 80 13.13 5.37 -1.44
CA SER A 80 12.09 5.26 -2.47
C SER A 80 11.93 3.83 -3.01
N SER A 81 10.76 3.22 -2.77
CA SER A 81 10.40 1.88 -3.26
C SER A 81 10.37 1.79 -4.78
N ALA A 82 9.91 2.85 -5.46
CA ALA A 82 9.91 2.92 -6.92
C ALA A 82 11.34 3.08 -7.47
N GLY A 83 12.19 3.87 -6.79
CA GLY A 83 13.60 4.03 -7.14
C GLY A 83 14.43 2.75 -6.97
N THR A 84 13.99 1.83 -6.12
CA THR A 84 14.69 0.55 -5.85
C THR A 84 14.20 -0.63 -6.67
N LEU A 85 13.11 -0.43 -7.41
CA LEU A 85 12.46 -1.48 -8.16
C LEU A 85 13.42 -2.21 -9.13
N PRO A 86 14.29 -1.54 -9.91
CA PRO A 86 15.22 -2.22 -10.81
C PRO A 86 16.23 -3.13 -10.08
N VAL A 87 16.73 -2.68 -8.93
CA VAL A 87 17.68 -3.47 -8.10
C VAL A 87 16.96 -4.67 -7.47
N THR A 88 15.70 -4.49 -7.10
CA THR A 88 14.86 -5.55 -6.54
C THR A 88 14.59 -6.66 -7.56
N PHE A 89 14.27 -6.30 -8.81
CA PHE A 89 14.13 -7.24 -9.91
C PHE A 89 15.38 -8.12 -10.07
N ARG A 90 16.55 -7.48 -10.14
CA ARG A 90 17.83 -8.17 -10.29
C ARG A 90 18.10 -9.13 -9.12
N CYS A 91 17.90 -8.69 -7.89
CA CYS A 91 18.12 -9.55 -6.71
C CYS A 91 17.21 -10.78 -6.71
N LEU A 92 15.93 -10.63 -7.08
CA LEU A 92 14.99 -11.75 -7.07
C LEU A 92 15.22 -12.72 -8.24
N GLU A 93 15.54 -12.22 -9.43
CA GLU A 93 15.75 -13.06 -10.62
C GLU A 93 17.15 -13.71 -10.65
N GLU A 94 18.20 -12.97 -10.30
CA GLU A 94 19.60 -13.46 -10.40
C GLU A 94 20.07 -14.15 -9.12
N ASN A 95 19.85 -13.55 -7.94
CA ASN A 95 20.38 -14.11 -6.68
C ASN A 95 19.48 -15.22 -6.13
N LEU A 96 18.15 -15.09 -6.28
CA LEU A 96 17.17 -16.01 -5.72
C LEU A 96 16.49 -16.91 -6.76
N GLY A 97 16.73 -16.67 -8.06
CA GLY A 97 16.25 -17.53 -9.15
C GLY A 97 14.72 -17.57 -9.29
N ILE A 98 14.01 -16.50 -8.90
CA ILE A 98 12.55 -16.43 -9.03
C ILE A 98 12.16 -16.24 -10.50
N ASP A 99 11.11 -16.93 -10.96
CA ASP A 99 10.61 -16.85 -12.33
C ASP A 99 10.21 -15.41 -12.70
N LYS A 100 10.71 -14.95 -13.86
CA LYS A 100 10.49 -13.57 -14.35
C LYS A 100 9.02 -13.23 -14.56
N ARG A 101 8.17 -14.21 -14.85
CA ARG A 101 6.72 -14.00 -14.99
C ARG A 101 6.10 -13.61 -13.65
N VAL A 102 6.58 -14.19 -12.55
CA VAL A 102 6.12 -13.86 -11.20
C VAL A 102 6.65 -12.49 -10.78
N THR A 103 7.96 -12.24 -10.91
CA THR A 103 8.55 -10.95 -10.50
C THR A 103 7.96 -9.76 -11.26
N ARG A 104 7.75 -9.89 -12.58
CA ARG A 104 7.20 -8.80 -13.42
C ARG A 104 5.74 -8.50 -13.17
N PHE A 105 5.00 -9.44 -12.61
CA PHE A 105 3.63 -9.20 -12.16
C PHE A 105 3.61 -8.64 -10.73
N VAL A 106 4.31 -9.29 -9.81
CA VAL A 106 4.19 -9.01 -8.37
C VAL A 106 4.91 -7.73 -7.95
N LEU A 107 6.12 -7.45 -8.46
CA LEU A 107 6.92 -6.31 -7.97
C LEU A 107 6.34 -4.93 -8.31
N PRO A 108 5.86 -4.67 -9.55
CA PRO A 108 5.24 -3.38 -9.85
C PRO A 108 3.97 -3.14 -9.04
N VAL A 109 3.18 -4.19 -8.83
CA VAL A 109 1.96 -4.18 -8.00
C VAL A 109 2.31 -3.94 -6.54
N GLY A 110 3.31 -4.66 -6.02
CA GLY A 110 3.76 -4.54 -4.64
C GLY A 110 4.38 -3.18 -4.32
N ALA A 111 5.10 -2.55 -5.25
CA ALA A 111 5.75 -1.26 -5.03
C ALA A 111 4.76 -0.11 -4.76
N THR A 112 3.50 -0.24 -5.19
CA THR A 112 2.46 0.77 -4.99
C THR A 112 1.44 0.37 -3.92
N ILE A 113 1.12 -0.93 -3.81
CA ILE A 113 0.05 -1.41 -2.92
C ILE A 113 0.60 -1.89 -1.57
N ASN A 114 1.78 -2.53 -1.53
CA ASN A 114 2.29 -3.13 -0.31
C ASN A 114 3.07 -2.12 0.55
N MET A 115 2.31 -1.22 1.20
CA MET A 115 2.81 -0.11 2.01
C MET A 115 2.75 -0.38 3.53
N ASP A 116 3.21 -1.56 3.99
CA ASP A 116 3.16 -1.95 5.41
C ASP A 116 3.86 -0.94 6.34
N GLY A 117 5.03 -0.45 5.92
CA GLY A 117 5.79 0.54 6.68
C GLY A 117 5.08 1.88 6.82
N THR A 118 4.42 2.33 5.75
CA THR A 118 3.60 3.56 5.77
C THR A 118 2.40 3.39 6.69
N ALA A 119 1.69 2.25 6.59
CA ALA A 119 0.54 1.98 7.44
C ALA A 119 0.91 1.95 8.93
N LEU A 120 2.05 1.34 9.29
CA LEU A 120 2.57 1.36 10.66
C LEU A 120 2.88 2.78 11.12
N TYR A 121 3.62 3.54 10.30
CA TYR A 121 3.98 4.93 10.58
C TYR A 121 2.73 5.80 10.79
N GLU A 122 1.75 5.73 9.90
CA GLU A 122 0.53 6.53 9.97
C GLU A 122 -0.32 6.18 11.19
N ALA A 123 -0.44 4.89 11.53
CA ALA A 123 -1.16 4.45 12.72
C ALA A 123 -0.50 4.99 14.00
N VAL A 124 0.83 4.88 14.11
CA VAL A 124 1.59 5.41 15.27
C VAL A 124 1.49 6.93 15.32
N ALA A 125 1.59 7.63 14.19
CA ALA A 125 1.46 9.09 14.10
C ALA A 125 0.09 9.58 14.57
N ALA A 126 -0.98 8.93 14.15
CA ALA A 126 -2.34 9.29 14.56
C ALA A 126 -2.54 9.15 16.08
N ILE A 127 -2.05 8.04 16.66
CA ILE A 127 -2.11 7.80 18.11
C ILE A 127 -1.24 8.83 18.86
N PHE A 128 -0.04 9.10 18.36
CA PHE A 128 0.86 10.09 18.94
C PHE A 128 0.25 11.49 18.97
N ILE A 129 -0.36 11.94 17.87
CA ILE A 129 -1.04 13.23 17.80
C ILE A 129 -2.21 13.29 18.79
N ALA A 130 -2.98 12.22 18.95
CA ALA A 130 -4.05 12.16 19.95
C ALA A 130 -3.49 12.33 21.37
N GLN A 131 -2.41 11.62 21.70
CA GLN A 131 -1.73 11.71 22.99
C GLN A 131 -1.18 13.12 23.26
N MET A 132 -0.57 13.77 22.26
CA MET A 132 -0.05 15.13 22.35
C MET A 132 -1.13 16.19 22.63
N ASN A 133 -2.38 15.92 22.25
CA ASN A 133 -3.51 16.82 22.48
C ASN A 133 -4.38 16.39 23.69
N GLY A 134 -3.94 15.40 24.48
CA GLY A 134 -4.68 14.92 25.65
C GLY A 134 -5.98 14.19 25.30
N VAL A 135 -6.14 13.73 24.06
CA VAL A 135 -7.32 12.98 23.62
C VAL A 135 -7.14 11.52 24.02
N VAL A 136 -8.00 11.05 24.91
CA VAL A 136 -8.06 9.63 25.28
C VAL A 136 -8.77 8.88 24.16
N LEU A 137 -8.04 8.01 23.47
CA LEU A 137 -8.61 7.12 22.46
C LEU A 137 -9.27 5.92 23.14
N ASP A 138 -10.56 5.73 22.91
CA ASP A 138 -11.26 4.50 23.27
C ASP A 138 -10.86 3.34 22.32
N GLY A 139 -11.03 2.10 22.76
CA GLY A 139 -10.71 0.90 21.98
C GLY A 139 -11.37 0.89 20.59
N GLY A 140 -12.58 1.45 20.47
CA GLY A 140 -13.26 1.62 19.18
C GLY A 140 -12.55 2.61 18.24
N GLN A 141 -11.95 3.67 18.78
CA GLN A 141 -11.22 4.67 17.99
C GLN A 141 -9.87 4.12 17.51
N ILE A 142 -9.18 3.32 18.34
CA ILE A 142 -7.95 2.63 17.94
C ILE A 142 -8.23 1.65 16.79
N VAL A 143 -9.33 0.89 16.89
CA VAL A 143 -9.77 -0.02 15.84
C VAL A 143 -10.13 0.74 14.56
N THR A 144 -10.76 1.90 14.68
CA THR A 144 -11.14 2.75 13.54
C THR A 144 -9.91 3.33 12.85
N VAL A 145 -8.91 3.83 13.59
CA VAL A 145 -7.64 4.31 13.02
C VAL A 145 -6.95 3.18 12.26
N ARG A 146 -6.85 1.99 12.87
CA ARG A 146 -6.29 0.79 12.22
C ARG A 146 -7.06 0.42 10.95
N ASP A 147 -8.38 0.39 11.02
CA ASP A 147 -9.21 -0.03 9.90
C ASP A 147 -9.16 0.98 8.74
N ARG A 148 -9.18 2.29 9.04
CA ARG A 148 -9.04 3.35 8.04
C ARG A 148 -7.71 3.27 7.29
N MET A 149 -6.59 3.05 7.99
CA MET A 149 -5.28 2.89 7.36
C MET A 149 -5.16 1.58 6.57
N ARG A 150 -5.82 0.50 7.02
CA ARG A 150 -5.91 -0.74 6.24
C ARG A 150 -6.76 -0.56 4.98
N THR A 151 -7.93 0.07 5.09
CA THR A 151 -8.86 0.27 3.99
C THR A 151 -8.30 1.22 2.93
N SER A 152 -7.58 2.27 3.30
CA SER A 152 -6.94 3.17 2.31
C SER A 152 -5.94 2.41 1.43
N VAL A 153 -5.13 1.52 2.03
CA VAL A 153 -4.17 0.68 1.30
C VAL A 153 -4.89 -0.41 0.49
N ASN A 154 -5.91 -1.06 1.05
CA ASN A 154 -6.70 -2.09 0.34
C ASN A 154 -7.50 -1.54 -0.85
N VAL A 155 -8.14 -0.37 -0.74
CA VAL A 155 -8.95 0.22 -1.82
C VAL A 155 -8.11 0.50 -3.07
N VAL A 156 -6.84 0.90 -2.89
CA VAL A 156 -5.90 1.05 -4.00
C VAL A 156 -5.61 -0.31 -4.63
N GLY A 157 -5.40 -1.36 -3.83
CA GLY A 157 -5.24 -2.74 -4.32
C GLY A 157 -6.45 -3.26 -5.11
N ASP A 158 -7.66 -3.07 -4.58
CA ASP A 158 -8.90 -3.55 -5.17
C ASP A 158 -9.21 -2.84 -6.51
N SER A 159 -8.96 -1.53 -6.59
CA SER A 159 -9.20 -0.73 -7.80
C SER A 159 -8.34 -1.17 -8.98
N PHE A 160 -7.09 -1.56 -8.71
CA PHE A 160 -6.19 -2.07 -9.74
C PHE A 160 -6.41 -3.55 -10.03
N GLY A 161 -6.79 -4.36 -9.04
CA GLY A 161 -7.26 -5.74 -9.26
C GLY A 161 -8.44 -5.77 -10.23
N ALA A 162 -9.41 -4.88 -10.06
CA ALA A 162 -10.53 -4.70 -10.99
C ALA A 162 -10.04 -4.29 -12.39
N GLY A 163 -9.07 -3.38 -12.50
CA GLY A 163 -8.48 -2.97 -13.78
C GLY A 163 -7.72 -4.09 -14.50
N ILE A 164 -7.01 -4.95 -13.76
CA ILE A 164 -6.29 -6.11 -14.31
C ILE A 164 -7.29 -7.16 -14.81
N VAL A 165 -8.31 -7.48 -14.01
CA VAL A 165 -9.39 -8.39 -14.42
C VAL A 165 -10.11 -7.84 -15.64
N TYR A 166 -10.46 -6.55 -15.66
CA TYR A 166 -11.08 -5.92 -16.83
C TYR A 166 -10.19 -6.02 -18.07
N HIS A 167 -8.88 -5.79 -17.95
CA HIS A 167 -7.97 -5.87 -19.09
C HIS A 167 -7.83 -7.31 -19.63
N LEU A 168 -7.75 -8.29 -18.74
CA LEU A 168 -7.64 -9.72 -19.11
C LEU A 168 -8.94 -10.29 -19.66
N SER A 169 -10.08 -9.85 -19.12
CA SER A 169 -11.40 -10.32 -19.54
C SER A 169 -12.02 -9.44 -20.63
N LYS A 170 -11.33 -8.40 -21.12
CA LYS A 170 -11.91 -7.45 -22.09
C LYS A 170 -12.40 -8.12 -23.36
N SER A 171 -11.63 -9.05 -23.91
CA SER A 171 -12.01 -9.80 -25.11
C SER A 171 -13.20 -10.74 -24.87
N GLU A 172 -13.31 -11.30 -23.66
CA GLU A 172 -14.44 -12.15 -23.28
C GLU A 172 -15.71 -11.31 -23.10
N LEU A 173 -15.59 -10.14 -22.46
CA LEU A 173 -16.68 -9.18 -22.27
C LEU A 173 -17.21 -8.64 -23.60
N ASP A 174 -16.32 -8.24 -24.51
CA ASP A 174 -16.71 -7.74 -25.84
C ASP A 174 -17.45 -8.84 -26.65
N THR A 175 -17.06 -10.10 -26.47
CA THR A 175 -17.74 -11.25 -27.09
C THR A 175 -19.14 -11.44 -26.51
N ILE A 176 -19.30 -11.36 -25.19
CA ILE A 176 -20.60 -11.49 -24.51
C ILE A 176 -21.54 -10.34 -24.91
N ASP A 177 -21.06 -9.10 -24.94
CA ASP A 177 -21.86 -7.93 -25.33
C ASP A 177 -22.33 -8.00 -26.79
N SER A 178 -21.49 -8.54 -27.68
CA SER A 178 -21.89 -8.77 -29.08
C SER A 178 -22.96 -9.85 -29.21
N GLN A 179 -22.89 -10.94 -28.41
CA GLN A 179 -23.93 -11.97 -28.39
C GLN A 179 -25.25 -11.46 -27.82
N HIS A 180 -25.20 -10.58 -26.81
CA HIS A 180 -26.39 -10.01 -26.19
C HIS A 180 -27.12 -9.03 -27.14
N ARG A 181 -26.39 -8.16 -27.86
CA ARG A 181 -26.99 -7.30 -28.90
C ARG A 181 -27.68 -8.10 -30.00
N VAL A 182 -27.02 -9.16 -30.48
CA VAL A 182 -27.59 -10.03 -31.51
C VAL A 182 -28.88 -10.70 -31.01
N HIS A 183 -28.94 -11.07 -29.73
CA HIS A 183 -30.16 -11.64 -29.14
C HIS A 183 -31.30 -10.61 -29.04
N GLU A 184 -31.01 -9.38 -28.58
CA GLU A 184 -31.99 -8.28 -28.54
C GLU A 184 -32.51 -7.91 -29.93
N ASP A 185 -31.63 -7.84 -30.94
CA ASP A 185 -32.02 -7.55 -32.33
C ASP A 185 -32.95 -8.63 -32.92
N ILE A 186 -32.70 -9.90 -32.57
CA ILE A 186 -33.56 -11.03 -32.99
C ILE A 186 -34.93 -10.96 -32.29
N GLU A 187 -34.98 -10.63 -31.01
CA GLU A 187 -36.25 -10.46 -30.29
C GLU A 187 -37.06 -9.27 -30.81
N MET A 188 -36.41 -8.14 -31.10
CA MET A 188 -37.08 -6.98 -31.70
C MET A 188 -37.59 -7.27 -33.11
N THR A 189 -36.81 -7.99 -33.93
CA THR A 189 -37.23 -8.38 -35.30
C THR A 189 -38.42 -9.36 -35.26
N LYS A 190 -38.41 -10.34 -34.35
CA LYS A 190 -39.56 -11.24 -34.14
C LYS A 190 -40.80 -10.49 -33.68
N THR A 191 -40.63 -9.56 -32.75
CA THR A 191 -41.72 -8.75 -32.23
C THR A 191 -42.33 -7.90 -33.32
N GLN A 192 -41.51 -7.28 -34.17
CA GLN A 192 -41.96 -6.43 -35.27
C GLN A 192 -42.63 -7.23 -36.40
N SER A 193 -42.11 -8.41 -36.74
CA SER A 193 -42.75 -9.34 -37.67
C SER A 193 -44.14 -9.81 -37.18
N ILE A 194 -44.31 -10.01 -35.88
CA ILE A 194 -45.62 -10.38 -35.30
C ILE A 194 -46.64 -9.25 -35.43
N TYR A 195 -46.19 -7.98 -35.37
CA TYR A 195 -47.07 -6.82 -35.57
C TYR A 195 -47.39 -6.53 -37.04
N ASP A 196 -46.47 -6.84 -37.97
CA ASP A 196 -46.69 -6.68 -39.42
C ASP A 196 -47.59 -7.77 -40.02
N ASP A 197 -47.70 -8.95 -39.38
CA ASP A 197 -48.56 -10.08 -39.79
C ASP A 197 -50.01 -10.03 -39.22
N MET A 198 -50.39 -8.96 -38.51
CA MET A 198 -51.75 -8.74 -37.92
C MET A 198 -52.54 -7.68 -38.68
#